data_AF-A0A563EIM6-F1
#
_entry.id   AF-A0A563EIM6-F1
#
_cell.length_a   1.000
_cell.length_b   1.000
_cell.length_c   1.000
_cell.angle_alpha   90.00
_cell.angle_beta   90.00
_cell.angle_gamma   90.00
#
_symmetry.space_group_name_H-M   'P 1'
#
loop_
_entity.id
_entity.type
_entity.pdbx_description
1 polymer ?
#
loop_
_entity_poly.entity_id
_entity_poly.type
_entity_poly.pdbx_seq_one_letter_code
_entity_poly.pdbx_strand_id
1 'polypeptide(L)'
;MTKLRHVFVALVLFLGGITFAASPVQAEPQFDKLTGMAAGTGEVSATTWYGWESLGGGIISSPAVSSWSAGRLDVFAVGRDNALWHKWFQNGWSGWESLGGYLTSAPAAVSWSNGRIDVFARGGDNALYHKWFQNGWSGWESLGGYLTSAPGVSSWSAGRLDVFARGGDNALYHKWFQNGWSGWESLGGYLTTYPAAVSWGYGRIDVFAAGGDYAMFHKWFQGGWSGWESLGGYLTSGPGASSWASGRIDTFVRGGDGAMYHKWFQNGWSGWESLGGFLVAGTGPGAVSWGYNRIDTFVEGGDGALYHKWWA
;
A
#
# COMPACT_ATOMS: atom_id res chain seq x y z
N MET A 1 9.97 31.21 -68.84
CA MET A 1 10.93 32.32 -68.63
C MET A 1 11.05 32.49 -67.11
N THR A 2 12.21 32.52 -66.45
CA THR A 2 13.59 32.76 -66.93
C THR A 2 14.60 31.84 -66.21
N LYS A 3 15.82 31.75 -66.78
CA LYS A 3 17.03 31.04 -66.31
C LYS A 3 17.62 31.62 -65.00
N LEU A 4 18.63 31.07 -64.31
CA LEU A 4 19.24 29.73 -64.12
C LEU A 4 20.66 29.94 -63.52
N ARG A 5 20.96 29.42 -62.32
CA ARG A 5 22.32 29.16 -61.77
C ARG A 5 22.17 27.98 -60.80
N HIS A 6 22.78 26.80 -60.92
CA HIS A 6 24.13 26.36 -61.33
C HIS A 6 25.26 26.82 -60.39
N VAL A 7 25.67 25.87 -59.54
CA VAL A 7 27.03 25.73 -59.00
C VAL A 7 27.46 24.31 -59.34
N PHE A 8 28.66 24.15 -59.88
CA PHE A 8 29.29 22.85 -60.16
C PHE A 8 30.35 22.57 -59.08
N VAL A 9 30.38 21.35 -58.54
CA VAL A 9 31.56 20.76 -57.90
C VAL A 9 31.71 19.33 -58.46
N ALA A 10 32.94 18.85 -58.56
CA ALA A 10 33.31 17.84 -59.54
C ALA A 10 33.02 16.37 -59.15
N LEU A 11 32.95 15.56 -60.22
CA LEU A 11 32.83 14.12 -60.24
C LEU A 11 34.01 13.40 -59.56
N VAL A 12 33.71 12.38 -58.75
CA VAL A 12 34.56 11.18 -58.63
C VAL A 12 33.65 9.95 -58.70
N LEU A 13 33.73 9.20 -59.80
CA LEU A 13 33.14 7.86 -59.92
C LEU A 13 34.21 6.83 -59.58
N PHE A 14 34.01 6.09 -58.49
CA PHE A 14 34.71 4.82 -58.27
C PHE A 14 33.74 3.67 -58.52
N LEU A 15 34.08 2.79 -59.45
CA LEU A 15 33.42 1.49 -59.57
C LEU A 15 33.91 0.60 -58.42
N GLY A 16 33.04 0.39 -57.43
CA GLY A 16 33.23 -0.60 -56.37
C GLY A 16 31.93 -1.38 -56.19
N GLY A 17 31.97 -2.69 -56.42
CA GLY A 17 30.77 -3.53 -56.29
C GLY A 17 30.39 -3.71 -54.82
N ILE A 18 29.38 -2.97 -54.36
CA ILE A 18 28.80 -3.19 -53.03
C ILE A 18 27.82 -4.36 -53.12
N THR A 19 28.28 -5.53 -52.69
CA THR A 19 27.38 -6.64 -52.36
C THR A 19 26.44 -6.20 -51.24
N PHE A 20 25.12 -6.31 -51.46
CA PHE A 20 24.14 -6.20 -50.38
C PHE A 20 24.29 -7.38 -49.42
N ALA A 21 25.18 -7.26 -48.46
CA ALA A 21 25.12 -8.07 -47.26
C ALA A 21 23.84 -7.68 -46.51
N ALA A 22 22.80 -8.51 -46.62
CA ALA A 22 21.66 -8.41 -45.74
C ALA A 22 22.16 -8.67 -44.31
N SER A 23 22.20 -7.63 -43.48
CA SER A 23 22.48 -7.79 -42.06
C SER A 23 21.52 -8.85 -41.50
N PRO A 24 22.00 -9.93 -40.87
CA PRO A 24 21.09 -10.86 -40.21
C PRO A 24 20.30 -10.06 -39.18
N VAL A 25 18.97 -10.19 -39.22
CA VAL A 25 18.11 -9.62 -38.17
C VAL A 25 18.47 -10.36 -36.90
N GLN A 26 19.28 -9.71 -36.07
CA GLN A 26 19.68 -10.24 -34.77
C GLN A 26 18.43 -10.23 -33.90
N ALA A 27 17.83 -11.41 -33.74
CA ALA A 27 16.62 -11.58 -32.95
C ALA A 27 16.84 -11.00 -31.55
N GLU A 28 15.92 -10.16 -31.09
CA GLU A 28 15.96 -9.64 -29.72
C GLU A 28 15.93 -10.83 -28.75
N PRO A 29 16.78 -10.81 -27.70
CA PRO A 29 16.83 -11.91 -26.75
C PRO A 29 15.51 -12.00 -26.00
N GLN A 30 14.70 -13.02 -26.30
CA GLN A 30 13.57 -13.36 -25.45
C GLN A 30 14.11 -13.68 -24.05
N PHE A 31 13.63 -12.94 -23.05
CA PHE A 31 14.06 -13.08 -21.67
C PHE A 31 13.43 -14.32 -21.02
N ASP A 32 13.93 -15.50 -21.39
CA ASP A 32 13.84 -16.66 -20.51
C ASP A 32 14.63 -16.36 -19.23
N LYS A 33 13.97 -16.47 -18.08
CA LYS A 33 14.47 -16.03 -16.76
C LYS A 33 14.23 -17.07 -15.67
N LEU A 34 14.40 -18.35 -16.00
CA LEU A 34 14.51 -19.43 -15.02
C LEU A 34 15.83 -20.18 -15.18
N THR A 35 16.47 -20.47 -14.03
CA THR A 35 17.83 -21.01 -13.87
C THR A 35 18.96 -20.06 -14.31
N GLY A 36 19.88 -19.74 -13.38
CA GLY A 36 20.86 -18.67 -13.58
C GLY A 36 21.97 -18.57 -12.54
N MET A 37 22.38 -19.70 -11.94
CA MET A 37 23.61 -19.77 -11.13
C MET A 37 24.38 -21.06 -11.44
N ALA A 38 25.68 -20.92 -11.68
CA ALA A 38 26.62 -22.02 -11.84
C ALA A 38 27.26 -22.41 -10.49
N ALA A 39 27.82 -23.62 -10.40
CA ALA A 39 28.33 -24.16 -9.15
C ALA A 39 29.56 -23.40 -8.61
N GLY A 40 29.49 -23.02 -7.33
CA GLY A 40 30.60 -22.54 -6.51
C GLY A 40 30.40 -22.97 -5.07
N THR A 41 31.44 -23.50 -4.42
CA THR A 41 31.30 -24.14 -3.10
C THR A 41 31.33 -23.13 -1.96
N GLY A 42 30.16 -22.85 -1.37
CA GLY A 42 30.00 -22.12 -0.12
C GLY A 42 28.54 -21.99 0.26
N GLU A 43 28.16 -22.42 1.46
CA GLU A 43 26.78 -22.32 1.92
C GLU A 43 26.41 -20.86 2.23
N VAL A 44 25.54 -20.29 1.40
CA VAL A 44 24.81 -19.05 1.70
C VAL A 44 23.34 -19.35 1.47
N SER A 45 22.55 -19.36 2.55
CA SER A 45 21.12 -19.68 2.46
C SER A 45 20.39 -18.53 1.74
N ALA A 46 20.16 -18.70 0.44
CA ALA A 46 19.65 -17.65 -0.42
C ALA A 46 18.19 -17.31 -0.06
N THR A 47 17.97 -16.07 0.38
CA THR A 47 16.64 -15.49 0.66
C THR A 47 15.78 -15.49 -0.59
N THR A 48 15.07 -16.60 -0.77
CA THR A 48 14.20 -16.88 -1.90
C THR A 48 12.75 -16.75 -1.47
N TRP A 49 11.92 -16.31 -2.39
CA TRP A 49 10.49 -16.19 -2.19
C TRP A 49 9.77 -17.54 -2.25
N TYR A 50 8.48 -17.54 -1.88
CA TYR A 50 7.55 -18.64 -2.11
C TYR A 50 6.44 -18.18 -3.06
N GLY A 51 5.85 -19.13 -3.80
CA GLY A 51 4.79 -18.84 -4.77
C GLY A 51 3.46 -18.47 -4.11
N TRP A 52 2.52 -17.99 -4.93
CA TRP A 52 1.19 -17.58 -4.49
C TRP A 52 0.37 -18.72 -3.89
N GLU A 53 -0.09 -18.53 -2.65
CA GLU A 53 -1.07 -19.40 -2.00
C GLU A 53 -2.47 -18.76 -2.08
N SER A 54 -3.45 -19.50 -2.59
CA SER A 54 -4.85 -19.07 -2.54
C SER A 54 -5.46 -19.38 -1.18
N LEU A 55 -5.76 -18.34 -0.41
CA LEU A 55 -6.41 -18.46 0.91
C LEU A 55 -7.90 -18.86 0.82
N GLY A 56 -8.46 -18.92 -0.39
CA GLY A 56 -9.87 -19.16 -0.67
C GLY A 56 -10.79 -18.03 -0.17
N GLY A 57 -12.10 -18.27 -0.22
CA GLY A 57 -13.13 -17.31 0.19
C GLY A 57 -13.65 -16.43 -0.96
N GLY A 58 -14.75 -15.71 -0.71
CA GLY A 58 -15.40 -14.82 -1.66
C GLY A 58 -15.47 -13.40 -1.12
N ILE A 59 -14.37 -12.66 -1.20
CA ILE A 59 -14.23 -11.30 -0.67
C ILE A 59 -14.68 -10.24 -1.69
N ILE A 60 -15.04 -9.06 -1.20
CA ILE A 60 -15.46 -7.88 -1.99
C ILE A 60 -14.74 -6.58 -1.58
N SER A 61 -13.67 -6.70 -0.78
CA SER A 61 -12.82 -5.58 -0.38
C SER A 61 -11.34 -5.96 -0.46
N SER A 62 -10.46 -4.96 -0.51
CA SER A 62 -9.06 -5.14 -0.13
C SER A 62 -8.97 -5.79 1.26
N PRO A 63 -8.01 -6.70 1.50
CA PRO A 63 -7.79 -7.27 2.81
C PRO A 63 -6.97 -6.33 3.71
N ALA A 64 -7.22 -6.39 5.02
CA ALA A 64 -6.29 -5.90 6.04
C ALA A 64 -5.54 -7.09 6.67
N VAL A 65 -4.30 -6.87 7.08
CA VAL A 65 -3.46 -7.89 7.72
C VAL A 65 -2.87 -7.28 9.00
N SER A 66 -2.91 -8.04 10.09
CA SER A 66 -2.28 -7.70 11.37
C SER A 66 -1.45 -8.86 11.90
N SER A 67 -0.54 -8.56 12.83
CA SER A 67 0.23 -9.55 13.58
C SER A 67 0.45 -9.05 14.99
N TRP A 68 0.27 -9.93 15.98
CA TRP A 68 0.51 -9.66 17.40
C TRP A 68 1.65 -10.49 17.99
N SER A 69 2.23 -11.42 17.22
CA SER A 69 3.38 -12.24 17.61
C SER A 69 4.10 -12.86 16.41
N ALA A 70 5.37 -13.22 16.59
CA ALA A 70 6.13 -13.93 15.55
C ALA A 70 5.49 -15.29 15.23
N GLY A 71 5.37 -15.61 13.94
CA GLY A 71 4.69 -16.83 13.47
C GLY A 71 3.16 -16.76 13.46
N ARG A 72 2.58 -15.57 13.69
CA ARG A 72 1.13 -15.29 13.61
C ARG A 72 0.84 -14.20 12.58
N LEU A 73 -0.12 -14.46 11.70
CA LEU A 73 -0.75 -13.46 10.83
C LEU A 73 -2.27 -13.60 10.97
N ASP A 74 -2.98 -12.48 10.90
CA ASP A 74 -4.44 -12.41 10.98
C ASP A 74 -4.96 -11.55 9.82
N VAL A 75 -5.73 -12.16 8.92
CA VAL A 75 -6.20 -11.58 7.65
C VAL A 75 -7.71 -11.31 7.73
N PHE A 76 -8.11 -10.10 7.36
CA PHE A 76 -9.48 -9.59 7.47
C PHE A 76 -9.98 -9.06 6.13
N ALA A 77 -11.19 -9.40 5.72
CA ALA A 77 -11.81 -8.87 4.50
C ALA A 77 -13.34 -8.84 4.62
N VAL A 78 -14.01 -8.02 3.81
CA VAL A 78 -15.48 -8.05 3.71
C VAL A 78 -15.90 -9.14 2.72
N GLY A 79 -16.84 -9.99 3.12
CA GLY A 79 -17.42 -11.04 2.26
C GLY A 79 -18.58 -10.54 1.39
N ARG A 80 -19.03 -11.37 0.44
CA ARG A 80 -20.21 -11.07 -0.41
C ARG A 80 -21.52 -10.86 0.36
N ASP A 81 -21.56 -11.25 1.63
CA ASP A 81 -22.64 -11.01 2.60
C ASP A 81 -22.55 -9.64 3.30
N ASN A 82 -21.49 -8.86 3.03
CA ASN A 82 -21.07 -7.65 3.75
C ASN A 82 -20.64 -7.89 5.21
N ALA A 83 -20.46 -9.15 5.63
CA ALA A 83 -19.88 -9.45 6.94
C ALA A 83 -18.35 -9.30 6.90
N LEU A 84 -17.74 -9.05 8.07
CA LEU A 84 -16.31 -9.22 8.24
C LEU A 84 -15.98 -10.73 8.29
N TRP A 85 -15.03 -11.16 7.48
CA TRP A 85 -14.47 -12.50 7.52
C TRP A 85 -13.01 -12.45 7.96
N HIS A 86 -12.61 -13.45 8.75
CA HIS A 86 -11.28 -13.56 9.33
C HIS A 86 -10.65 -14.94 9.08
N LYS A 87 -9.35 -14.96 8.84
CA LYS A 87 -8.53 -16.18 8.68
C LYS A 87 -7.13 -15.89 9.22
N TRP A 88 -6.58 -16.79 10.02
CA TRP A 88 -5.27 -16.61 10.64
C TRP A 88 -4.28 -17.73 10.27
N PHE A 89 -2.99 -17.40 10.29
CA PHE A 89 -1.90 -18.37 10.19
C PHE A 89 -1.30 -18.59 11.57
N GLN A 90 -1.19 -19.85 12.01
CA GLN A 90 -0.36 -20.24 13.15
C GLN A 90 0.04 -21.72 13.01
N ASN A 91 1.26 -21.97 12.51
CA ASN A 91 1.72 -23.29 12.04
C ASN A 91 0.87 -23.89 10.90
N GLY A 92 0.25 -23.03 10.09
CA GLY A 92 -0.74 -23.38 9.07
C GLY A 92 -1.94 -22.43 9.11
N TRP A 93 -2.71 -22.37 8.03
CA TRP A 93 -3.89 -21.50 7.95
C TRP A 93 -5.14 -22.12 8.57
N SER A 94 -5.94 -21.28 9.23
CA SER A 94 -7.29 -21.62 9.69
C SER A 94 -8.29 -21.77 8.54
N GLY A 95 -9.49 -22.25 8.88
CA GLY A 95 -10.68 -21.94 8.07
C GLY A 95 -11.01 -20.44 8.12
N TRP A 96 -11.82 -19.96 7.19
CA TRP A 96 -12.44 -18.64 7.28
C TRP A 96 -13.57 -18.67 8.32
N GLU A 97 -13.52 -17.78 9.31
CA GLU A 97 -14.63 -17.53 10.26
C GLU A 97 -15.34 -16.22 9.93
N SER A 98 -16.66 -16.17 10.10
CA SER A 98 -17.43 -14.92 9.98
C SER A 98 -17.48 -14.23 11.35
N LEU A 99 -17.06 -12.97 11.37
CA LEU A 99 -17.11 -12.08 12.52
C LEU A 99 -18.38 -11.20 12.52
N GLY A 100 -19.26 -11.40 11.53
CA GLY A 100 -20.54 -10.71 11.36
C GLY A 100 -20.40 -9.22 11.03
N GLY A 101 -21.46 -8.47 11.29
CA GLY A 101 -21.58 -7.05 10.93
C GLY A 101 -22.18 -6.84 9.53
N TYR A 102 -22.30 -5.57 9.14
CA TYR A 102 -22.69 -5.15 7.80
C TYR A 102 -21.82 -3.95 7.41
N LEU A 103 -20.82 -4.21 6.58
CA LEU A 103 -19.70 -3.32 6.32
C LEU A 103 -19.70 -2.80 4.88
N THR A 104 -19.36 -1.52 4.72
CA THR A 104 -19.42 -0.78 3.44
C THR A 104 -18.06 -0.17 3.05
N SER A 105 -16.98 -0.70 3.61
CA SER A 105 -15.59 -0.37 3.28
C SER A 105 -14.68 -1.57 3.46
N ALA A 106 -13.47 -1.52 2.90
CA ALA A 106 -12.39 -2.39 3.40
C ALA A 106 -12.20 -2.19 4.92
N PRO A 107 -11.79 -3.24 5.66
CA PRO A 107 -11.40 -3.10 7.04
C PRO A 107 -10.01 -2.46 7.14
N ALA A 108 -9.65 -2.00 8.34
CA ALA A 108 -8.28 -1.73 8.74
C ALA A 108 -8.03 -2.41 10.09
N ALA A 109 -6.86 -3.03 10.27
CA ALA A 109 -6.54 -3.85 11.43
C ALA A 109 -5.17 -3.48 11.99
N VAL A 110 -5.01 -3.54 13.32
CA VAL A 110 -3.76 -3.23 14.03
C VAL A 110 -3.61 -4.12 15.26
N SER A 111 -2.39 -4.25 15.77
CA SER A 111 -2.10 -4.77 17.10
C SER A 111 -1.19 -3.79 17.85
N TRP A 112 -1.38 -3.70 19.17
CA TRP A 112 -0.53 -2.95 20.09
C TRP A 112 0.04 -3.80 21.23
N SER A 113 -0.33 -5.09 21.31
CA SER A 113 0.22 -6.06 22.25
C SER A 113 -0.08 -7.50 21.86
N ASN A 114 0.74 -8.43 22.37
CA ASN A 114 0.56 -9.86 22.18
C ASN A 114 -0.81 -10.34 22.68
N GLY A 115 -1.60 -10.96 21.80
CA GLY A 115 -2.95 -11.45 22.08
C GLY A 115 -4.06 -10.40 21.91
N ARG A 116 -3.76 -9.24 21.32
CA ARG A 116 -4.71 -8.19 20.97
C ARG A 116 -4.68 -7.87 19.48
N ILE A 117 -5.86 -7.75 18.88
CA ILE A 117 -6.09 -7.18 17.55
C ILE A 117 -7.28 -6.24 17.64
N ASP A 118 -7.22 -5.10 16.98
CA ASP A 118 -8.32 -4.14 16.86
C ASP A 118 -8.64 -3.94 15.37
N VAL A 119 -9.91 -4.09 14.99
CA VAL A 119 -10.38 -4.07 13.58
C VAL A 119 -11.49 -3.04 13.42
N PHE A 120 -11.32 -2.19 12.40
CA PHE A 120 -12.16 -1.02 12.12
C PHE A 120 -12.73 -1.10 10.71
N ALA A 121 -14.01 -0.77 10.54
CA ALA A 121 -14.64 -0.67 9.23
C ALA A 121 -15.83 0.29 9.27
N ARG A 122 -16.28 0.75 8.11
CA ARG A 122 -17.49 1.59 8.00
C ARG A 122 -18.76 0.73 7.95
N GLY A 123 -19.78 1.08 8.72
CA GLY A 123 -21.09 0.43 8.73
C GLY A 123 -22.01 0.82 7.57
N GLY A 124 -23.21 0.25 7.54
CA GLY A 124 -24.27 0.61 6.57
C GLY A 124 -24.88 2.01 6.75
N ASP A 125 -24.75 2.57 7.95
CA ASP A 125 -25.14 3.92 8.35
C ASP A 125 -24.05 4.99 8.07
N ASN A 126 -22.87 4.56 7.59
CA ASN A 126 -21.63 5.33 7.46
C ASN A 126 -20.91 5.65 8.79
N ALA A 127 -21.32 5.10 9.94
CA ALA A 127 -20.55 5.22 11.17
C ALA A 127 -19.28 4.34 11.12
N LEU A 128 -18.30 4.66 11.94
CA LEU A 128 -17.19 3.76 12.22
C LEU A 128 -17.65 2.66 13.17
N TYR A 129 -17.38 1.41 12.83
CA TYR A 129 -17.58 0.25 13.69
C TYR A 129 -16.23 -0.36 14.08
N HIS A 130 -16.17 -0.88 15.31
CA HIS A 130 -15.00 -1.49 15.90
C HIS A 130 -15.31 -2.87 16.47
N LYS A 131 -14.36 -3.79 16.31
CA LYS A 131 -14.34 -5.13 16.90
C LYS A 131 -12.91 -5.50 17.27
N TRP A 132 -12.69 -6.10 18.42
CA TRP A 132 -11.37 -6.51 18.87
C TRP A 132 -11.31 -7.98 19.28
N PHE A 133 -10.13 -8.57 19.19
CA PHE A 133 -9.79 -9.86 19.78
C PHE A 133 -9.02 -9.64 21.07
N GLN A 134 -9.48 -10.22 22.19
CA GLN A 134 -8.68 -10.38 23.41
C GLN A 134 -9.24 -11.56 24.22
N ASN A 135 -8.56 -12.70 24.17
CA ASN A 135 -9.05 -14.00 24.68
C ASN A 135 -10.39 -14.46 24.03
N GLY A 136 -10.69 -13.96 22.84
CA GLY A 136 -11.99 -14.11 22.16
C GLY A 136 -12.37 -12.84 21.42
N TRP A 137 -13.31 -12.96 20.47
CA TRP A 137 -13.82 -11.83 19.69
C TRP A 137 -14.91 -11.05 20.43
N SER A 138 -14.83 -9.72 20.39
CA SER A 138 -15.85 -8.84 20.95
C SER A 138 -17.16 -8.83 20.16
N GLY A 139 -18.21 -8.26 20.78
CA GLY A 139 -19.32 -7.68 20.02
C GLY A 139 -18.83 -6.53 19.11
N TRP A 140 -19.63 -6.17 18.12
CA TRP A 140 -19.41 -4.94 17.35
C TRP A 140 -19.87 -3.72 18.17
N GLU A 141 -19.01 -2.73 18.33
CA GLU A 141 -19.39 -1.42 18.88
C GLU A 141 -19.41 -0.35 17.77
N SER A 142 -20.37 0.58 17.82
CA SER A 142 -20.37 1.76 16.95
C SER A 142 -19.62 2.90 17.64
N LEU A 143 -18.68 3.49 16.92
CA LEU A 143 -17.86 4.62 17.34
C LEU A 143 -18.39 5.97 16.80
N GLY A 144 -19.53 5.93 16.09
CA GLY A 144 -20.20 7.07 15.48
C GLY A 144 -19.42 7.70 14.33
N GLY A 145 -19.73 8.95 14.04
CA GLY A 145 -19.17 9.70 12.90
C GLY A 145 -19.94 9.46 11.60
N TYR A 146 -19.47 10.07 10.51
CA TYR A 146 -20.00 9.88 9.16
C TYR A 146 -18.83 9.81 8.18
N LEU A 147 -18.53 8.59 7.72
CA LEU A 147 -17.33 8.26 6.96
C LEU A 147 -17.63 8.14 5.46
N THR A 148 -16.80 8.78 4.64
CA THR A 148 -16.85 8.71 3.16
C THR A 148 -15.65 7.97 2.56
N SER A 149 -14.93 7.21 3.40
CA SER A 149 -13.79 6.37 3.02
C SER A 149 -13.73 5.09 3.87
N ALA A 150 -12.86 4.15 3.51
CA ALA A 150 -12.33 3.20 4.48
C ALA A 150 -11.53 3.93 5.58
N PRO A 151 -11.43 3.37 6.80
CA PRO A 151 -10.55 3.90 7.83
C PRO A 151 -9.08 3.54 7.55
N GLY A 152 -8.16 4.35 8.06
CA GLY A 152 -6.79 3.96 8.38
C GLY A 152 -6.62 3.92 9.90
N VAL A 153 -5.73 3.08 10.43
CA VAL A 153 -5.49 2.97 11.88
C VAL A 153 -4.01 2.74 12.17
N SER A 154 -3.53 3.30 13.28
CA SER A 154 -2.18 3.09 13.80
C SER A 154 -2.18 2.94 15.33
N SER A 155 -1.04 2.52 15.88
CA SER A 155 -0.74 2.58 17.31
C SER A 155 0.75 2.87 17.51
N TRP A 156 1.08 3.66 18.52
CA TRP A 156 2.45 3.97 18.95
C TRP A 156 2.79 3.46 20.36
N SER A 157 1.83 2.85 21.05
CA SER A 157 2.04 2.21 22.36
C SER A 157 0.90 1.25 22.71
N ALA A 158 1.18 0.32 23.63
CA ALA A 158 0.11 -0.44 24.26
C ALA A 158 -0.96 0.48 24.89
N GLY A 159 -2.24 0.09 24.80
CA GLY A 159 -3.37 0.87 25.29
C GLY A 159 -3.71 2.13 24.48
N ARG A 160 -3.09 2.33 23.30
CA ARG A 160 -3.37 3.44 22.38
C ARG A 160 -3.78 2.91 21.00
N LEU A 161 -4.83 3.51 20.43
CA LEU A 161 -5.24 3.35 19.03
C LEU A 161 -5.57 4.73 18.46
N ASP A 162 -5.24 4.97 17.20
CA ASP A 162 -5.50 6.23 16.50
C ASP A 162 -6.11 5.91 15.13
N VAL A 163 -7.39 6.26 14.95
CA VAL A 163 -8.21 5.91 13.77
C VAL A 163 -8.53 7.16 12.96
N PHE A 164 -8.35 7.05 11.65
CA PHE A 164 -8.43 8.13 10.67
C PHE A 164 -9.42 7.79 9.58
N ALA A 165 -10.27 8.73 9.18
CA ALA A 165 -11.17 8.54 8.06
C ALA A 165 -11.55 9.87 7.41
N ARG A 166 -12.08 9.84 6.19
CA ARG A 166 -12.59 11.03 5.52
C ARG A 166 -14.03 11.33 5.94
N GLY A 167 -14.32 12.59 6.28
CA GLY A 167 -15.65 13.08 6.64
C GLY A 167 -16.58 13.34 5.45
N GLY A 168 -17.81 13.81 5.72
CA GLY A 168 -18.79 14.20 4.69
C GLY A 168 -18.42 15.47 3.91
N ASP A 169 -17.56 16.31 4.48
CA ASP A 169 -16.96 17.52 3.90
C ASP A 169 -15.67 17.24 3.09
N ASN A 170 -15.19 15.99 3.10
CA ASN A 170 -13.89 15.52 2.63
C ASN A 170 -12.68 15.88 3.51
N ALA A 171 -12.87 16.43 4.71
CA ALA A 171 -11.76 16.64 5.65
C ALA A 171 -11.26 15.30 6.24
N LEU A 172 -10.03 15.27 6.72
CA LEU A 172 -9.53 14.20 7.57
C LEU A 172 -10.16 14.34 8.96
N TYR A 173 -10.78 13.27 9.45
CA TYR A 173 -11.26 13.14 10.82
C TYR A 173 -10.43 12.11 11.59
N HIS A 174 -10.25 12.34 12.88
CA HIS A 174 -9.48 11.50 13.79
C HIS A 174 -10.28 11.17 15.05
N LYS A 175 -10.10 9.93 15.55
CA LYS A 175 -10.63 9.44 16.82
C LYS A 175 -9.60 8.49 17.43
N TRP A 176 -9.29 8.65 18.72
CA TRP A 176 -8.32 7.81 19.42
C TRP A 176 -8.93 7.07 20.61
N PHE A 177 -8.31 5.93 20.97
CA PHE A 177 -8.55 5.25 22.23
C PHE A 177 -7.37 5.50 23.17
N GLN A 178 -7.64 5.95 24.39
CA GLN A 178 -6.69 5.91 25.50
C GLN A 178 -7.47 5.90 26.83
N ASN A 179 -7.59 4.73 27.45
CA ASN A 179 -8.49 4.46 28.59
C ASN A 179 -9.98 4.74 28.31
N GLY A 180 -10.36 4.76 27.03
CA GLY A 180 -11.68 5.18 26.54
C GLY A 180 -11.58 5.82 25.16
N TRP A 181 -12.68 5.86 24.44
CA TRP A 181 -12.77 6.44 23.10
C TRP A 181 -13.00 7.96 23.15
N SER A 182 -12.27 8.71 22.33
CA SER A 182 -12.44 10.16 22.15
C SER A 182 -13.71 10.53 21.39
N GLY A 183 -14.06 11.82 21.42
CA GLY A 183 -14.85 12.42 20.35
C GLY A 183 -14.12 12.40 19.01
N TRP A 184 -14.85 12.62 17.92
CA TRP A 184 -14.25 12.85 16.60
C TRP A 184 -13.72 14.28 16.51
N GLU A 185 -12.45 14.46 16.17
CA GLU A 185 -11.86 15.77 15.83
C GLU A 185 -11.64 15.88 14.32
N SER A 186 -11.83 17.09 13.76
CA SER A 186 -11.44 17.36 12.37
C SER A 186 -10.01 17.88 12.32
N LEU A 187 -9.20 17.26 11.46
CA LEU A 187 -7.81 17.62 11.16
C LEU A 187 -7.70 18.47 9.90
N GLY A 188 -8.83 18.83 9.28
CA GLY A 188 -8.95 19.63 8.08
C GLY A 188 -8.41 18.93 6.82
N GLY A 189 -8.02 19.73 5.83
CA GLY A 189 -7.62 19.25 4.51
C GLY A 189 -8.82 18.92 3.61
N TYR A 190 -8.53 18.40 2.41
CA TYR A 190 -9.53 17.92 1.46
C TYR A 190 -8.98 16.65 0.80
N LEU A 191 -9.55 15.50 1.13
CA LEU A 191 -9.04 14.18 0.77
C LEU A 191 -9.83 13.61 -0.41
N THR A 192 -9.13 13.12 -1.44
CA THR A 192 -9.73 12.37 -2.55
C THR A 192 -9.70 10.86 -2.32
N THR A 193 -8.89 10.36 -1.37
CA THR A 193 -8.72 8.94 -1.05
C THR A 193 -9.08 8.60 0.40
N TYR A 194 -9.04 7.31 0.75
CA TYR A 194 -8.88 6.90 2.15
C TYR A 194 -7.49 7.32 2.68
N PRO A 195 -7.34 7.54 4.00
CA PRO A 195 -6.04 7.79 4.62
C PRO A 195 -5.33 6.47 4.97
N ALA A 196 -4.01 6.45 4.86
CA ALA A 196 -3.16 5.49 5.56
C ALA A 196 -2.57 6.15 6.82
N ALA A 197 -2.37 5.37 7.88
CA ALA A 197 -1.74 5.83 9.11
C ALA A 197 -0.66 4.83 9.55
N VAL A 198 0.45 5.32 10.06
CA VAL A 198 1.60 4.51 10.49
C VAL A 198 2.27 5.14 11.72
N SER A 199 3.02 4.34 12.48
CA SER A 199 3.94 4.82 13.50
C SER A 199 5.30 4.16 13.34
N TRP A 200 6.35 4.93 13.58
CA TRP A 200 7.73 4.44 13.70
C TRP A 200 8.28 4.56 15.13
N GLY A 201 7.50 5.10 16.08
CA GLY A 201 7.98 5.35 17.44
C GLY A 201 6.94 5.92 18.39
N TYR A 202 7.24 5.79 19.68
CA TYR A 202 6.37 6.24 20.77
C TYR A 202 6.01 7.73 20.66
N GLY A 203 4.71 8.04 20.73
CA GLY A 203 4.19 9.41 20.65
C GLY A 203 4.19 10.01 19.24
N ARG A 204 4.42 9.20 18.19
CA ARG A 204 4.46 9.63 16.79
C ARG A 204 3.46 8.84 15.93
N ILE A 205 2.70 9.57 15.12
CA ILE A 205 1.82 9.03 14.07
C ILE A 205 2.06 9.86 12.81
N ASP A 206 2.06 9.21 11.66
CA ASP A 206 2.17 9.84 10.34
C ASP A 206 0.99 9.37 9.47
N VAL A 207 0.29 10.32 8.86
CA VAL A 207 -0.97 10.09 8.11
C VAL A 207 -0.82 10.61 6.68
N PHE A 208 -1.23 9.80 5.72
CA PHE A 208 -1.06 10.06 4.28
C PHE A 208 -2.38 9.91 3.53
N ALA A 209 -2.68 10.85 2.63
CA ALA A 209 -3.82 10.77 1.71
C ALA A 209 -3.58 11.63 0.46
N ALA A 210 -4.34 11.42 -0.61
CA ALA A 210 -4.29 12.31 -1.78
C ALA A 210 -5.16 13.56 -1.60
N GLY A 211 -4.67 14.71 -2.07
CA GLY A 211 -5.37 15.99 -2.08
C GLY A 211 -6.36 16.13 -3.25
N GLY A 212 -7.01 17.30 -3.33
CA GLY A 212 -7.89 17.67 -4.46
C GLY A 212 -7.14 17.94 -5.79
N ASP A 213 -5.82 18.10 -5.72
CA ASP A 213 -4.86 18.17 -6.82
C ASP A 213 -4.23 16.81 -7.15
N TYR A 214 -4.66 15.74 -6.46
CA TYR A 214 -4.08 14.38 -6.48
C TYR A 214 -2.63 14.27 -5.96
N ALA A 215 -2.03 15.32 -5.38
CA ALA A 215 -0.74 15.20 -4.72
C ALA A 215 -0.88 14.42 -3.40
N MET A 216 0.17 13.70 -2.96
CA MET A 216 0.15 13.14 -1.61
C MET A 216 0.35 14.25 -0.59
N PHE A 217 -0.54 14.32 0.39
CA PHE A 217 -0.39 15.15 1.57
C PHE A 217 -0.11 14.29 2.80
N HIS A 218 0.74 14.83 3.65
CA HIS A 218 1.22 14.23 4.88
C HIS A 218 0.87 15.11 6.08
N LYS A 219 0.46 14.49 7.18
CA LYS A 219 0.22 15.15 8.47
C LYS A 219 0.69 14.22 9.59
N TRP A 220 1.39 14.74 10.59
CA TRP A 220 1.90 13.95 11.70
C TRP A 220 1.48 14.48 13.06
N PHE A 221 1.45 13.59 14.05
CA PHE A 221 1.33 13.93 15.46
C PHE A 221 2.69 13.78 16.15
N GLN A 222 3.14 14.78 16.89
CA GLN A 222 4.28 14.66 17.80
C GLN A 222 4.14 15.65 18.97
N GLY A 223 3.34 15.27 19.98
CA GLY A 223 2.92 16.18 21.06
C GLY A 223 1.87 17.22 20.62
N GLY A 224 1.45 17.17 19.36
CA GLY A 224 0.49 18.05 18.71
C GLY A 224 0.42 17.72 17.21
N TRP A 225 -0.65 18.13 16.55
CA TRP A 225 -0.85 17.89 15.12
C TRP A 225 -0.13 18.93 14.25
N SER A 226 0.55 18.47 13.20
CA SER A 226 1.23 19.32 12.22
C SER A 226 0.25 20.06 11.30
N GLY A 227 0.78 21.06 10.57
CA GLY A 227 0.17 21.47 9.30
C GLY A 227 0.21 20.34 8.26
N TRP A 228 -0.53 20.51 7.16
CA TRP A 228 -0.45 19.59 6.02
C TRP A 228 0.80 19.90 5.19
N GLU A 229 1.66 18.91 5.00
CA GLU A 229 2.85 18.93 4.15
C GLU A 229 2.51 18.30 2.79
N SER A 230 2.75 19.00 1.68
CA SER A 230 2.63 18.38 0.35
C SER A 230 3.90 17.62 0.01
N LEU A 231 3.75 16.36 -0.37
CA LEU A 231 4.81 15.47 -0.81
C LEU A 231 4.87 15.31 -2.34
N GLY A 232 4.00 16.04 -3.06
CA GLY A 232 3.87 15.99 -4.52
C GLY A 232 3.37 14.64 -5.04
N GLY A 233 3.70 14.34 -6.29
CA GLY A 233 3.22 13.14 -6.99
C GLY A 233 1.82 13.34 -7.58
N TYR A 234 1.25 12.25 -8.13
CA TYR A 234 -0.11 12.22 -8.67
C TYR A 234 -0.72 10.84 -8.37
N LEU A 235 -1.60 10.80 -7.37
CA LEU A 235 -2.13 9.59 -6.75
C LEU A 235 -3.50 9.25 -7.34
N THR A 236 -3.65 8.02 -7.82
CA THR A 236 -4.95 7.46 -8.26
C THR A 236 -5.45 6.31 -7.37
N SER A 237 -4.81 6.13 -6.21
CA SER A 237 -5.23 5.23 -5.13
C SER A 237 -5.04 5.90 -3.77
N GLY A 238 -5.68 5.36 -2.73
CA GLY A 238 -5.19 5.61 -1.37
C GLY A 238 -3.78 5.02 -1.20
N PRO A 239 -2.96 5.60 -0.31
CA PRO A 239 -1.62 5.08 -0.04
C PRO A 239 -1.66 3.79 0.78
N GLY A 240 -0.57 3.03 0.70
CA GLY A 240 -0.14 2.10 1.73
C GLY A 240 1.07 2.68 2.44
N ALA A 241 1.17 2.54 3.77
CA ALA A 241 2.28 3.09 4.55
C ALA A 241 2.79 2.07 5.57
N SER A 242 4.10 1.97 5.74
CA SER A 242 4.70 1.09 6.76
C SER A 242 6.02 1.64 7.32
N SER A 243 6.51 1.00 8.38
CA SER A 243 7.74 1.36 9.10
C SER A 243 8.39 0.10 9.65
N TRP A 244 9.70 -0.04 9.42
CA TRP A 244 10.55 -1.13 9.94
C TRP A 244 11.58 -0.66 10.97
N ALA A 245 11.69 0.65 11.20
CA ALA A 245 12.63 1.25 12.16
C ALA A 245 12.19 2.65 12.60
N SER A 246 12.65 3.06 13.78
CA SER A 246 12.52 4.45 14.24
C SER A 246 13.18 5.42 13.26
N GLY A 247 12.49 6.51 12.93
CA GLY A 247 12.92 7.51 11.96
C GLY A 247 12.77 7.09 10.49
N ARG A 248 12.06 5.99 10.20
CA ARG A 248 11.81 5.49 8.84
C ARG A 248 10.31 5.33 8.56
N ILE A 249 9.87 5.78 7.39
CA ILE A 249 8.55 5.50 6.84
C ILE A 249 8.72 5.16 5.37
N ASP A 250 7.95 4.20 4.86
CA ASP A 250 7.88 3.85 3.45
C ASP A 250 6.41 3.90 3.00
N THR A 251 6.15 4.66 1.93
CA THR A 251 4.81 4.91 1.39
C THR A 251 4.72 4.49 -0.07
N PHE A 252 3.61 3.86 -0.43
CA PHE A 252 3.36 3.26 -1.74
C PHE A 252 2.03 3.76 -2.29
N VAL A 253 1.96 4.03 -3.60
CA VAL A 253 0.75 4.55 -4.26
C VAL A 253 0.63 4.07 -5.71
N ARG A 254 -0.57 4.19 -6.29
CA ARG A 254 -0.79 4.10 -7.74
C ARG A 254 -0.61 5.46 -8.41
N GLY A 255 0.24 5.54 -9.43
CA GLY A 255 0.45 6.74 -10.25
C GLY A 255 -0.69 7.04 -11.23
N GLY A 256 -0.59 8.14 -11.98
CA GLY A 256 -1.54 8.51 -13.04
C GLY A 256 -1.46 7.64 -14.29
N ASP A 257 -0.27 7.10 -14.55
CA ASP A 257 0.03 6.05 -15.53
C ASP A 257 -0.45 4.65 -15.10
N GLY A 258 -0.86 4.50 -13.84
CA GLY A 258 -1.22 3.22 -13.23
C GLY A 258 -0.03 2.41 -12.70
N ALA A 259 1.21 2.90 -12.80
CA ALA A 259 2.36 2.24 -12.21
C ALA A 259 2.37 2.37 -10.69
N MET A 260 3.15 1.52 -10.03
CA MET A 260 3.41 1.63 -8.59
C MET A 260 4.49 2.67 -8.34
N TYR A 261 4.26 3.58 -7.40
CA TYR A 261 5.23 4.58 -6.95
C TYR A 261 5.53 4.41 -5.46
N HIS A 262 6.76 4.76 -5.08
CA HIS A 262 7.31 4.64 -3.74
C HIS A 262 7.96 5.96 -3.32
N LYS A 263 7.83 6.30 -2.03
CA LYS A 263 8.49 7.42 -1.38
C LYS A 263 8.73 7.09 0.09
N TRP A 264 9.92 7.40 0.60
CA TRP A 264 10.29 7.10 1.99
C TRP A 264 10.76 8.36 2.73
N PHE A 265 10.63 8.32 4.06
CA PHE A 265 11.23 9.29 4.97
C PHE A 265 12.42 8.64 5.66
N GLN A 266 13.60 9.25 5.60
CA GLN A 266 14.73 8.92 6.47
C GLN A 266 15.63 10.15 6.64
N ASN A 267 15.50 10.85 7.78
CA ASN A 267 16.07 12.19 8.01
C ASN A 267 15.61 13.26 6.99
N GLY A 268 14.48 13.03 6.33
CA GLY A 268 13.99 13.83 5.21
C GLY A 268 13.23 12.96 4.21
N TRP A 269 12.39 13.57 3.38
CA TRP A 269 11.60 12.89 2.36
C TRP A 269 12.39 12.65 1.08
N SER A 270 12.29 11.44 0.52
CA SER A 270 12.86 11.07 -0.77
C SER A 270 12.17 11.77 -1.95
N GLY A 271 12.79 11.69 -3.13
CA GLY A 271 12.06 11.81 -4.39
C GLY A 271 11.04 10.68 -4.56
N TRP A 272 10.12 10.83 -5.51
CA TRP A 272 9.23 9.73 -5.92
C TRP A 272 10.01 8.76 -6.82
N GLU A 273 10.03 7.48 -6.42
CA GLU A 273 10.59 6.36 -7.16
C GLU A 273 9.46 5.62 -7.89
N SER A 274 9.58 5.35 -9.19
CA SER A 274 8.68 4.42 -9.87
C SER A 274 9.17 2.98 -9.65
N LEU A 275 8.31 2.13 -9.10
CA LEU A 275 8.55 0.71 -8.94
C LEU A 275 8.08 -0.12 -10.15
N GLY A 276 7.46 0.53 -11.13
CA GLY A 276 6.91 -0.08 -12.35
C GLY A 276 5.57 -0.80 -12.14
N GLY A 277 5.26 -1.73 -13.06
CA GLY A 277 4.01 -2.51 -13.03
C GLY A 277 2.78 -1.74 -13.52
N PHE A 278 1.61 -2.36 -13.38
CA PHE A 278 0.31 -1.75 -13.65
C PHE A 278 -0.72 -2.25 -12.64
N LEU A 279 -1.27 -1.32 -11.85
CA LEU A 279 -2.24 -1.56 -10.79
C LEU A 279 -3.67 -1.33 -11.28
N VAL A 280 -4.64 -2.07 -10.76
CA VAL A 280 -6.07 -1.86 -11.05
C VAL A 280 -6.54 -0.51 -10.46
N ALA A 281 -7.28 0.26 -11.26
CA ALA A 281 -7.83 1.55 -10.82
C ALA A 281 -8.88 1.35 -9.71
N GLY A 282 -8.85 2.20 -8.67
CA GLY A 282 -9.68 2.04 -7.47
C GLY A 282 -9.09 1.12 -6.40
N THR A 283 -8.04 0.35 -6.72
CA THR A 283 -7.23 -0.39 -5.75
C THR A 283 -6.01 0.43 -5.34
N GLY A 284 -5.49 0.18 -4.14
CA GLY A 284 -4.25 0.79 -3.64
C GLY A 284 -3.40 -0.22 -2.87
N PRO A 285 -2.10 0.02 -2.74
CA PRO A 285 -1.20 -0.91 -2.08
C PRO A 285 -1.51 -1.07 -0.59
N GLY A 286 -1.48 -2.32 -0.12
CA GLY A 286 -1.18 -2.62 1.28
C GLY A 286 0.34 -2.56 1.51
N ALA A 287 0.77 -2.23 2.73
CA ALA A 287 2.19 -2.28 3.11
C ALA A 287 2.32 -2.68 4.58
N VAL A 288 3.26 -3.56 4.89
CA VAL A 288 3.51 -4.09 6.24
C VAL A 288 5.01 -4.32 6.46
N SER A 289 5.42 -4.26 7.73
CA SER A 289 6.72 -4.73 8.20
C SER A 289 6.51 -5.73 9.33
N TRP A 290 7.36 -6.75 9.38
CA TRP A 290 7.43 -7.74 10.47
C TRP A 290 8.84 -7.86 11.05
N GLY A 291 9.77 -6.98 10.66
CA GLY A 291 11.16 -7.02 11.09
C GLY A 291 11.99 -5.82 10.62
N TYR A 292 13.13 -5.60 11.29
CA TYR A 292 14.09 -4.57 10.90
C TYR A 292 14.61 -4.81 9.48
N ASN A 293 14.81 -3.72 8.71
CA ASN A 293 15.08 -3.71 7.27
C ASN A 293 14.04 -4.44 6.38
N ARG A 294 12.87 -4.84 6.88
CA ARG A 294 11.90 -5.63 6.09
C ARG A 294 10.62 -4.85 5.77
N ILE A 295 10.28 -4.77 4.48
CA ILE A 295 8.94 -4.37 4.01
C ILE A 295 8.38 -5.40 3.05
N ASP A 296 7.07 -5.59 3.14
CA ASP A 296 6.23 -6.34 2.22
C ASP A 296 5.08 -5.42 1.77
N THR A 297 4.91 -5.22 0.45
CA THR A 297 3.80 -4.43 -0.12
C THR A 297 3.02 -5.24 -1.15
N PHE A 298 1.69 -5.11 -1.13
CA PHE A 298 0.75 -5.96 -1.87
C PHE A 298 -0.21 -5.11 -2.70
N VAL A 299 -0.44 -5.47 -3.98
CA VAL A 299 -1.26 -4.70 -4.93
C VAL A 299 -2.10 -5.60 -5.83
N GLU A 300 -3.25 -5.12 -6.31
CA GLU A 300 -4.00 -5.81 -7.37
C GLU A 300 -3.47 -5.39 -8.75
N GLY A 301 -3.00 -6.35 -9.54
CA GLY A 301 -2.47 -6.14 -10.89
C GLY A 301 -3.55 -6.22 -11.97
N GLY A 302 -3.25 -5.71 -13.17
CA GLY A 302 -4.23 -5.53 -14.26
C GLY A 302 -4.95 -6.79 -14.78
N ASP A 303 -4.56 -7.98 -14.35
CA ASP A 303 -5.19 -9.28 -14.62
C ASP A 303 -6.15 -9.75 -13.49
N GLY A 304 -6.26 -8.99 -12.40
CA GLY A 304 -7.01 -9.33 -11.19
C GLY A 304 -6.25 -10.19 -10.18
N ALA A 305 -4.95 -10.45 -10.39
CA ALA A 305 -4.12 -11.15 -9.43
C ALA A 305 -3.58 -10.21 -8.34
N LEU A 306 -3.35 -10.77 -7.15
CA LEU A 306 -2.55 -10.09 -6.13
C LEU A 306 -1.07 -10.20 -6.51
N TYR A 307 -0.34 -9.09 -6.40
CA TYR A 307 1.11 -9.00 -6.58
C TYR A 307 1.77 -8.52 -5.29
N HIS A 308 3.05 -8.84 -5.10
CA HIS A 308 3.81 -8.60 -3.88
C HIS A 308 5.19 -8.04 -4.28
N LYS A 309 5.68 -6.99 -3.60
CA LYS A 309 7.08 -6.54 -3.66
C LYS A 309 7.71 -6.52 -2.26
N TRP A 310 8.91 -7.08 -2.13
CA TRP A 310 9.67 -7.26 -0.88
C TRP A 310 10.88 -6.30 -0.89
N TRP A 311 11.28 -5.76 0.26
CA TRP A 311 12.62 -5.16 0.49
C TRP A 311 13.22 -5.77 1.75
N ALA A 312 14.48 -6.20 1.69
CA ALA A 312 15.23 -6.90 2.73
C ALA A 312 16.75 -6.81 2.46
#